data_AF-A0A2V8J8W2-F1
#
_entry.id   AF-A0A2V8J8W2-F1
#
_cell.length_a   1.000
_cell.length_b   1.000
_cell.length_c   1.000
_cell.angle_alpha   90.00
_cell.angle_beta   90.00
_cell.angle_gamma   90.00
#
_symmetry.space_group_name_H-M   'P 1'
#
loop_
_entity.id
_entity.type
_entity.pdbx_description
1 polymer ?
#
loop_
_entity_poly.entity_id
_entity_poly.type
_entity_poly.pdbx_seq_one_letter_code
_entity_poly.pdbx_strand_id
1 'polypeptide(L)' 'MKVVDVMTKDPLTVTPSEAIGQADELMNGNKIRQLPVVEDNELVGIVTDRDIRSFLSASPLNEPDEREKSDAS' A
#
# COMPACT_ATOMS: atom_id res chain seq x y z
N MET A 1 21.61 -3.23 18.65
CA MET A 1 20.29 -3.51 18.06
C MET A 1 20.48 -3.64 16.56
N LYS A 2 20.03 -4.75 15.98
CA LYS A 2 20.11 -5.07 14.54
C LYS A 2 18.72 -4.87 13.92
N VAL A 3 18.65 -4.69 12.60
CA VAL A 3 17.38 -4.55 11.86
C VAL A 3 16.46 -5.75 12.10
N VAL A 4 17.03 -6.97 12.14
CA VAL A 4 16.32 -8.22 12.42
C VAL A 4 15.63 -8.23 13.78
N ASP A 5 16.06 -7.39 14.73
CA ASP A 5 15.48 -7.31 16.07
C ASP A 5 14.18 -6.48 16.10
N VAL A 6 13.89 -5.71 15.04
CA VAL A 6 12.76 -4.76 15.00
C VAL A 6 11.85 -4.88 13.77
N MET A 7 12.25 -5.65 12.74
CA MET A 7 11.46 -5.79 11.51
C MET A 7 10.20 -6.64 11.72
N THR A 8 9.16 -6.37 10.93
CA THR A 8 8.05 -7.30 10.74
C THR A 8 8.57 -8.51 9.97
N LYS A 9 8.41 -9.71 10.55
CA LYS A 9 8.71 -10.97 9.86
C LYS A 9 7.57 -11.30 8.91
N ASP A 10 7.91 -11.85 7.75
CA ASP A 10 6.95 -12.30 6.74
C ASP A 10 5.88 -11.24 6.42
N PRO A 11 6.28 -10.07 5.89
CA PRO A 11 5.35 -9.00 5.59
C PRO A 11 4.32 -9.45 4.55
N LEU A 12 3.13 -8.84 4.58
CA LEU A 12 2.15 -8.99 3.50
C LEU A 12 2.75 -8.44 2.20
N THR A 13 2.57 -9.17 1.10
CA THR A 13 3.04 -8.83 -0.24
C THR A 13 1.92 -8.93 -1.24
N VAL A 14 2.10 -8.32 -2.41
CA VAL A 14 1.20 -8.45 -3.58
C VAL A 14 2.00 -8.86 -4.81
N THR A 15 1.33 -9.43 -5.81
CA THR A 15 1.95 -9.71 -7.11
C THR A 15 1.77 -8.53 -8.09
N PRO A 16 2.62 -8.39 -9.14
CA PRO A 16 2.44 -7.35 -10.16
C PRO A 16 1.12 -7.41 -10.92
N SER A 17 0.47 -8.58 -10.94
CA SER A 17 -0.82 -8.82 -11.61
C SER A 17 -2.05 -8.53 -10.76
N GLU A 18 -1.90 -8.32 -9.45
CA GLU A 18 -3.03 -8.00 -8.57
C GLU A 18 -3.61 -6.62 -8.84
N ALA A 19 -4.92 -6.49 -8.62
CA ALA A 19 -5.60 -5.23 -8.85
C ALA A 19 -5.25 -4.22 -7.77
N ILE A 20 -5.12 -2.93 -8.14
CA ILE A 20 -4.77 -1.88 -7.20
C ILE A 20 -5.78 -1.75 -6.03
N GLY A 21 -7.05 -2.08 -6.27
CA GLY A 21 -8.07 -2.13 -5.22
C GLY A 21 -7.81 -3.19 -4.16
N GLN A 22 -7.21 -4.33 -4.54
CA GLN A 22 -6.82 -5.37 -3.58
C GLN A 22 -5.66 -4.90 -2.69
N ALA A 23 -4.71 -4.16 -3.27
CA ALA A 23 -3.64 -3.54 -2.51
C ALA A 23 -4.18 -2.49 -1.53
N ASP A 24 -5.16 -1.67 -1.93
CA ASP A 24 -5.84 -0.71 -1.05
C ASP A 24 -6.59 -1.39 0.10
N GLU A 25 -7.36 -2.45 -0.20
CA GLU A 25 -8.05 -3.25 0.80
C GLU A 25 -7.08 -3.89 1.81
N LEU A 26 -5.96 -4.46 1.33
CA LEU A 26 -4.92 -5.03 2.19
C LEU A 26 -4.28 -3.97 3.11
N MET A 27 -3.95 -2.79 2.56
CA MET A 27 -3.37 -1.70 3.34
C MET A 27 -4.33 -1.20 4.42
N ASN A 28 -5.57 -0.89 4.05
CA ASN A 28 -6.58 -0.37 4.97
C ASN A 28 -6.98 -1.43 6.00
N GLY A 29 -7.18 -2.69 5.58
CA GLY A 29 -7.58 -3.79 6.45
C GLY A 29 -6.52 -4.16 7.49
N ASN A 30 -5.24 -4.04 7.15
CA ASN A 30 -4.12 -4.38 8.04
C ASN A 30 -3.45 -3.16 8.70
N LYS A 31 -3.95 -1.95 8.45
CA LYS A 31 -3.38 -0.68 8.95
C LYS A 31 -1.91 -0.49 8.59
N ILE A 32 -1.52 -0.94 7.41
CA ILE A 32 -0.18 -0.75 6.82
C ILE A 32 -0.26 0.22 5.65
N ARG A 33 0.87 0.83 5.29
CA ARG A 33 0.91 1.89 4.26
C ARG A 33 1.78 1.56 3.06
N GLN A 34 2.36 0.37 3.05
CA GLN A 34 3.29 -0.09 2.03
C GLN A 34 3.20 -1.60 1.89
N LEU A 35 3.29 -2.06 0.65
CA LEU A 35 3.29 -3.48 0.29
C LEU A 35 4.49 -3.72 -0.64
N PRO A 36 5.39 -4.66 -0.31
CA PRO A 36 6.35 -5.18 -1.27
C PRO A 36 5.62 -5.91 -2.40
N VAL A 37 6.04 -5.66 -3.64
CA VAL A 37 5.56 -6.37 -4.82
C VAL A 37 6.55 -7.50 -5.12
N VAL A 38 6.08 -8.73 -5.07
CA VAL A 38 6.89 -9.95 -5.21
C VAL A 38 6.39 -10.79 -6.38
N GLU A 39 7.32 -11.26 -7.21
CA GLU A 39 7.07 -12.20 -8.32
C GLU A 39 8.17 -13.26 -8.31
N ASP A 40 7.82 -14.53 -8.49
CA ASP A 40 8.76 -15.66 -8.46
C ASP A 40 9.73 -15.67 -7.24
N ASN A 41 9.21 -15.26 -6.07
CA ASN A 41 9.96 -15.16 -4.82
C ASN A 41 11.08 -14.11 -4.84
N GLU A 42 11.04 -13.16 -5.78
CA GLU A 42 11.92 -12.00 -5.86
C GLU A 42 11.14 -10.69 -5.63
N LEU A 43 11.77 -9.75 -4.95
CA LEU A 43 11.24 -8.40 -4.76
C LEU A 43 11.40 -7.61 -6.05
N VAL A 44 10.29 -7.31 -6.72
CA VAL A 44 10.29 -6.58 -8.00
C VAL A 44 9.86 -5.12 -7.86
N GLY A 45 9.28 -4.74 -6.72
CA GLY A 45 8.89 -3.35 -6.46
C GLY A 45 8.30 -3.10 -5.08
N ILE A 46 7.87 -1.87 -4.86
CA ILE A 46 7.15 -1.44 -3.65
C ILE A 46 6.01 -0.53 -4.12
N VAL A 47 4.81 -0.74 -3.57
CA VAL A 47 3.69 0.18 -3.74
C VAL A 47 3.33 0.78 -2.38
N THR A 48 3.09 2.08 -2.35
CA THR A 48 2.69 2.81 -1.15
C THR A 48 1.25 3.28 -1.23
N ASP A 49 0.63 3.51 -0.08
CA ASP A 49 -0.70 4.13 0.03
C ASP A 49 -0.76 5.48 -0.70
N ARG A 50 0.36 6.23 -0.78
CA ARG A 50 0.44 7.46 -1.57
C ARG A 50 0.31 7.21 -3.06
N ASP A 51 0.96 6.16 -3.58
CA ASP A 51 0.88 5.80 -5.00
C ASP A 51 -0.55 5.42 -5.37
N ILE A 52 -1.19 4.63 -4.51
CA ILE A 52 -2.61 4.23 -4.64
C ILE A 52 -3.51 5.47 -4.63
N ARG A 53 -3.39 6.34 -3.62
CA ARG A 53 -4.18 7.58 -3.54
C ARG A 53 -3.99 8.47 -4.75
N SER A 54 -2.74 8.63 -5.21
CA SER A 54 -2.44 9.47 -6.38
C SER A 54 -3.04 8.91 -7.66
N PHE A 55 -3.08 7.58 -7.80
CA PHE A 55 -3.74 6.93 -8.93
C PHE A 55 -5.27 7.10 -8.85
N LEU A 56 -5.83 6.90 -7.66
CA LEU A 56 -7.27 6.97 -7.42
C LEU A 56 -7.82 8.41 -7.53
N SER A 57 -7.10 9.43 -7.06
CA SER A 57 -7.52 10.83 -7.18
C SER A 57 -7.43 11.37 -8.60
N ALA A 58 -6.56 10.78 -9.44
CA ALA A 58 -6.52 11.05 -10.87
C ALA A 58 -7.65 10.35 -11.66
N SER A 59 -8.38 9.41 -11.03
CA SER A 59 -9.52 8.74 -11.64
C SER A 59 -10.77 9.64 -11.57
N PRO A 60 -11.44 9.94 -12.69
CA PRO A 60 -12.64 10.78 -12.70
C PRO A 60 -13.87 10.16 -12.01
N LEU A 61 -13.74 8.95 -11.44
CA LEU A 61 -14.81 8.22 -10.75
C LEU A 61 -14.71 8.26 -9.22
N ASN A 62 -13.71 8.93 -8.63
CA ASN A 62 -13.50 8.90 -7.19
C ASN A 62 -14.02 10.14 -6.47
N GLU A 63 -14.73 9.92 -5.36
CA GLU A 63 -15.04 10.94 -4.37
C GLU A 63 -13.81 11.20 -3.47
N PRO A 64 -13.57 12.46 -3.04
CA PRO A 64 -12.42 12.79 -2.20
C PRO A 64 -12.46 12.05 -0.84
N ASP A 65 -11.33 11.44 -0.48
CA ASP A 65 -11.17 10.66 0.77
C ASP A 65 -11.33 11.57 2.00
N GLU A 66 -12.23 11.20 2.92
CA GLU A 66 -12.53 11.97 4.14
C GLU A 66 -11.30 12.17 5.05
N ARG A 67 -10.27 11.33 4.92
CA ARG A 67 -9.03 11.41 5.70
C ARG A 67 -8.17 12.64 5.39
N GLU A 68 -8.26 13.23 4.20
CA GLU A 68 -7.51 14.46 3.86
C GLU A 68 -7.92 15.67 4.71
N LYS A 69 -9.13 15.66 5.28
CA LYS A 69 -9.60 16.73 6.18
C LYS A 69 -8.92 16.70 7.56
N SER A 70 -8.36 15.55 7.96
CA SER A 70 -7.78 15.38 9.29
C SER A 70 -6.33 15.88 9.41
N ASP A 71 -5.56 15.84 8.31
CA ASP A 71 -4.18 16.36 8.26
C ASP A 71 -4.12 17.88 7.95
N ALA A 72 -5.27 18.50 7.65
CA ALA A 72 -5.40 19.92 7.33
C ALA A 72 -5.77 20.80 8.54
N SER A 73 -5.64 20.29 9.77
CA SER A 73 -6.04 20.98 11.00
C SER A 73 -4.97 21.02 12.07
#